data_AF-A0A945C509-F1
#
_entry.id   AF-A0A945C509-F1
#
_cell.length_a   1.000
_cell.length_b   1.000
_cell.length_c   1.000
_cell.angle_alpha   90.00
_cell.angle_beta   90.00
_cell.angle_gamma   90.00
#
_symmetry.space_group_name_H-M   'P 1'
#
loop_
_entity.id
_entity.type
_entity.pdbx_description
1 polymer ?
#
loop_
_entity_poly.entity_id
_entity_poly.type
_entity_poly.pdbx_seq_one_letter_code
_entity_poly.pdbx_strand_id
1 'polypeptide(L)'
;MKNFILLGILGLAVSCSNVQHPDFAANVESAKTLLELQGSEADLQAQLDLVHEDMQWQPAFHGSSQIGKEAFGEYLKGWHDAM
;
A
#
# COMPACT_ATOMS: atom_id res chain seq x y z
N MET A 1 -6.57 -42.32 -1.62
CA MET A 1 -7.49 -41.26 -1.11
C MET A 1 -7.09 -40.73 0.26
N LYS A 2 -6.83 -41.59 1.27
CA LYS A 2 -6.36 -41.15 2.62
C LYS A 2 -5.16 -40.18 2.59
N ASN A 3 -4.19 -40.41 1.69
CA ASN A 3 -3.00 -39.57 1.57
C ASN A 3 -3.31 -38.17 1.00
N PHE A 4 -4.31 -38.04 0.12
CA PHE A 4 -4.76 -36.75 -0.39
C PHE A 4 -5.57 -35.96 0.63
N ILE A 5 -6.34 -36.66 1.47
CA ILE A 5 -7.07 -36.05 2.60
C ILE A 5 -6.08 -35.48 3.62
N LEU A 6 -5.00 -36.20 3.95
CA LEU A 6 -3.96 -35.70 4.85
C LEU A 6 -3.24 -34.46 4.29
N LEU A 7 -2.91 -34.46 2.99
CA LEU A 7 -2.29 -33.31 2.32
C LEU A 7 -3.22 -32.09 2.30
N GLY A 8 -4.52 -32.30 2.09
CA GLY A 8 -5.52 -31.23 2.17
C GLY A 8 -5.63 -30.62 3.57
N ILE A 9 -5.62 -31.44 4.62
CA ILE A 9 -5.66 -30.97 6.01
C ILE A 9 -4.37 -30.20 6.37
N LEU A 10 -3.22 -30.67 5.92
CA LEU A 10 -1.94 -29.97 6.13
C LEU A 10 -1.90 -28.62 5.40
N GLY A 11 -2.43 -28.56 4.18
CA GLY A 11 -2.55 -27.31 3.42
C GLY A 11 -3.43 -26.27 4.10
N LEU A 12 -4.57 -26.71 4.67
CA LEU A 12 -5.45 -25.84 5.47
C LEU A 12 -4.80 -25.36 6.77
N ALA A 13 -3.98 -26.20 7.41
CA ALA A 13 -3.25 -25.81 8.61
C ALA A 13 -2.16 -24.76 8.31
N VAL A 14 -1.49 -24.85 7.16
CA VAL A 14 -0.49 -23.86 6.72
C VAL A 14 -1.15 -22.58 6.18
N SER A 15 -2.34 -22.64 5.58
CA SER A 15 -3.04 -21.42 5.12
C SER A 15 -3.46 -20.48 6.25
N CYS A 16 -3.58 -20.98 7.48
CA CYS A 16 -3.83 -20.17 8.68
C CYS A 16 -2.54 -19.76 9.40
N SER A 17 -1.37 -20.02 8.82
CA SER A 17 -0.11 -19.56 9.41
C SER A 17 -0.01 -18.04 9.24
N ASN A 18 0.20 -17.31 10.34
CA ASN A 18 0.51 -15.88 10.35
C ASN A 18 1.93 -15.61 9.79
N VAL A 19 2.35 -16.32 8.75
CA VAL A 19 3.63 -16.09 8.08
C VAL A 19 3.49 -14.79 7.33
N GLN A 20 4.06 -13.73 7.91
CA GLN A 20 4.12 -12.42 7.30
C GLN A 20 5.45 -12.25 6.57
N HIS A 21 5.47 -11.34 5.59
CA HIS A 21 6.73 -10.88 5.02
C HIS A 21 7.61 -10.32 6.17
N PRO A 22 8.94 -10.54 6.18
CA PRO A 22 9.82 -10.00 7.22
C PRO A 22 9.66 -8.49 7.42
N ASP A 23 9.33 -7.77 6.35
CA ASP A 23 9.16 -6.31 6.36
C ASP A 23 7.75 -5.85 6.77
N PHE A 24 6.83 -6.76 7.14
CA PHE A 24 5.44 -6.39 7.44
C PHE A 24 5.34 -5.27 8.47
N ALA A 25 6.06 -5.39 9.60
CA ALA A 25 6.01 -4.39 10.66
C ALA A 25 6.52 -3.03 10.18
N ALA A 26 7.61 -3.00 9.40
CA ALA A 26 8.15 -1.77 8.83
C ALA A 26 7.17 -1.14 7.83
N ASN A 27 6.59 -1.94 6.94
CA ASN A 27 5.60 -1.48 5.95
C ASN A 27 4.32 -0.94 6.61
N VAL A 28 3.90 -1.51 7.75
CA VAL A 28 2.77 -1.00 8.52
C VAL A 28 3.07 0.42 9.03
N GLU A 29 4.25 0.66 9.57
CA GLU A 29 4.62 2.00 10.02
C GLU A 29 4.74 2.99 8.86
N SER A 30 5.36 2.61 7.74
CA SER A 30 5.40 3.44 6.54
C SER A 30 4.00 3.80 6.02
N ALA A 31 3.07 2.83 6.01
CA ALA A 31 1.70 3.07 5.57
C ALA A 31 0.94 4.02 6.52
N LYS A 32 1.14 3.90 7.83
CA LYS A 32 0.57 4.84 8.81
C LYS A 32 1.09 6.26 8.57
N THR A 33 2.40 6.42 8.43
CA THR A 33 3.01 7.73 8.16
C THR A 33 2.50 8.33 6.84
N LEU A 34 2.38 7.53 5.78
CA LEU A 34 1.84 7.98 4.50
C LEU A 34 0.42 8.54 4.65
N LEU A 35 -0.45 7.84 5.39
CA LEU A 35 -1.83 8.25 5.64
C LEU A 35 -1.94 9.46 6.56
N GLU A 36 -1.07 9.57 7.56
CA GLU A 36 -1.00 10.73 8.46
C GLU A 36 -0.60 11.99 7.70
N LEU A 37 0.43 11.91 6.84
CA LEU A 37 0.84 13.00 5.98
C LEU A 37 -0.26 13.38 4.98
N GLN A 38 -0.93 12.39 4.39
CA GLN A 38 -2.05 12.64 3.48
C GLN A 38 -3.23 13.33 4.19
N GLY A 39 -3.56 12.94 5.41
CA GLY A 39 -4.73 13.48 6.13
C GLY A 39 -4.47 14.83 6.80
N SER A 40 -3.21 15.13 7.12
CA SER A 40 -2.81 16.42 7.69
C SER A 40 -2.44 17.44 6.62
N GLU A 41 -2.06 16.97 5.43
CA GLU A 41 -1.60 17.79 4.31
C GLU A 41 -0.43 18.72 4.71
N ALA A 42 0.36 18.31 5.71
CA ALA A 42 1.36 19.17 6.33
C ALA A 42 2.71 19.21 5.57
N ASP A 43 3.07 18.11 4.89
CA ASP A 43 4.34 17.99 4.19
C ASP A 43 4.23 17.05 2.98
N LEU A 44 4.09 17.67 1.79
CA LEU A 44 3.99 16.97 0.52
C LEU A 44 5.26 16.17 0.18
N GLN A 45 6.44 16.73 0.44
CA GLN A 45 7.69 16.08 0.05
C GLN A 45 7.94 14.85 0.91
N ALA A 46 7.70 14.94 2.22
CA ALA A 46 7.77 13.79 3.12
C ALA A 46 6.81 12.67 2.68
N GLN A 47 5.62 13.03 2.18
CA GLN A 47 4.67 12.03 1.67
C GLN A 47 5.19 11.37 0.39
N LEU A 48 5.78 12.15 -0.52
CA LEU A 48 6.36 11.65 -1.77
C LEU A 48 7.61 10.80 -1.56
N ASP A 49 8.39 11.05 -0.51
CA ASP A 49 9.58 10.27 -0.19
C ASP A 49 9.24 8.84 0.28
N LEU A 50 8.01 8.61 0.76
CA LEU A 50 7.52 7.28 1.17
C LEU A 50 7.09 6.38 0.01
N VAL A 51 6.98 6.90 -1.21
CA VAL A 51 6.55 6.11 -2.38
C VAL A 51 7.71 5.90 -3.37
N HIS A 52 7.80 4.70 -3.92
CA HIS A 52 8.84 4.32 -4.88
C HIS A 52 8.69 5.07 -6.22
N GLU A 53 9.79 5.28 -6.95
CA GLU A 53 9.79 5.96 -8.26
C GLU A 53 8.89 5.25 -9.30
N ASP A 54 8.88 3.92 -9.29
CA ASP A 54 8.05 3.08 -10.16
C ASP A 54 6.59 2.90 -9.70
N MET A 55 6.14 3.65 -8.68
CA MET A 55 4.77 3.52 -8.16
C MET A 55 3.73 3.69 -9.29
N GLN A 56 2.79 2.75 -9.33
CA GLN A 56 1.59 2.84 -10.16
C GLN A 56 0.39 3.09 -9.26
N TRP A 57 -0.09 4.33 -9.25
CA TRP A 57 -1.21 4.74 -8.40
C TRP A 57 -2.48 4.94 -9.21
N GLN A 58 -3.62 4.54 -8.66
CA GLN A 58 -4.92 4.69 -9.28
C GLN A 58 -5.70 5.81 -8.56
N PRO A 59 -6.03 6.91 -9.25
CA PRO A 59 -6.86 7.95 -8.67
C PRO A 59 -8.23 7.44 -8.24
N ALA A 60 -8.77 8.02 -7.16
CA ALA A 60 -10.09 7.69 -6.60
C ALA A 60 -11.28 8.19 -7.46
N PHE A 61 -11.09 8.28 -8.78
CA PHE A 61 -12.10 8.62 -9.76
C PHE A 61 -12.43 7.39 -10.60
N HIS A 62 -13.73 7.09 -10.75
CA HIS A 62 -14.17 5.94 -11.53
C HIS A 62 -13.68 6.03 -12.98
N GLY A 63 -13.03 4.97 -13.47
CA GLY A 63 -12.51 4.90 -14.84
C GLY A 63 -11.19 5.66 -15.05
N SER A 64 -10.54 6.13 -14.00
CA SER A 64 -9.18 6.69 -14.10
C SER A 64 -8.19 5.66 -14.66
N SER A 65 -7.12 6.12 -15.28
CA SER A 65 -5.96 5.27 -15.59
C SER A 65 -5.02 5.26 -14.38
N GLN A 66 -4.15 4.24 -14.30
CA GLN A 66 -3.01 4.30 -13.40
C GLN A 66 -2.07 5.44 -13.82
N ILE A 67 -1.44 6.08 -12.84
CA ILE A 67 -0.49 7.17 -13.02
C ILE A 67 0.80 6.88 -12.23
N GLY A 68 1.90 7.49 -12.66
CA GLY A 68 3.21 7.37 -12.01
C GLY A 68 3.38 8.33 -10.82
N LYS A 69 4.54 8.25 -10.14
CA LYS A 69 4.89 9.08 -8.98
C LYS A 69 4.80 10.59 -9.23
N GLU A 70 5.24 11.07 -10.38
CA GLU A 70 5.19 12.49 -10.72
C GLU A 70 3.74 13.02 -10.74
N ALA A 71 2.86 12.35 -11.49
CA ALA A 71 1.46 12.74 -11.58
C ALA A 71 0.69 12.53 -10.26
N PHE A 72 1.12 11.56 -9.43
CA PHE A 72 0.62 11.43 -8.06
C PHE A 72 1.03 12.61 -7.18
N GLY A 73 2.26 13.11 -7.31
CA GLY A 73 2.72 14.33 -6.63
C GLY A 73 1.89 15.56 -7.00
N GLU A 74 1.62 15.76 -8.29
CA GLU A 74 0.73 16.83 -8.75
C GLU A 74 -0.69 16.68 -8.22
N TYR A 75 -1.20 15.43 -8.18
CA TYR A 75 -2.51 15.14 -7.59
C TYR A 75 -2.56 15.52 -6.10
N LEU A 76 -1.56 15.11 -5.31
CA LEU A 76 -1.49 15.44 -3.88
C LEU A 76 -1.35 16.94 -3.67
N LYS A 77 -0.47 17.60 -4.43
CA LYS A 77 -0.24 19.04 -4.35
C LYS A 77 -1.54 19.84 -4.49
N GLY A 78 -2.45 19.40 -5.36
CA GLY A 78 -3.76 20.03 -5.51
C GLY A 78 -4.60 20.08 -4.22
N TRP A 79 -4.46 19.10 -3.33
CA TRP A 79 -5.10 19.11 -2.01
C TRP A 79 -4.35 20.02 -1.03
N HIS A 80 -3.02 19.87 -0.95
CA HIS A 80 -2.17 20.71 -0.12
C HIS A 80 -2.31 22.22 -0.42
N ASP A 81 -2.48 22.60 -1.69
CA ASP A 81 -2.65 24.01 -2.09
C ASP A 81 -4.05 24.56 -1.79
N ALA A 82 -5.04 23.70 -1.55
CA ALA A 82 -6.45 24.09 -1.35
C ALA A 82 -6.80 24.37 0.12
N MET A 83 -5.86 24.12 1.06
CA MET A 83 -5.98 24.30 2.51
C MET A 83 -5.06 25.42 3.02
#